data_AF-A0A832P6H8-F1
#
_entry.id   AF-A0A832P6H8-F1
#
_cell.length_a   1.000
_cell.length_b   1.000
_cell.length_c   1.000
_cell.angle_alpha   90.00
_cell.angle_beta   90.00
_cell.angle_gamma   90.00
#
_symmetry.space_group_name_H-M   'P 1'
#
loop_
_entity.id
_entity.type
_entity.pdbx_description
1 polymer ?
#
loop_
_entity_poly.entity_id
_entity_poly.type
_entity_poly.pdbx_seq_one_letter_code
_entity_poly.pdbx_strand_id
1 'polypeptide(L)'
;MRRVKEKNLRVFKLTVLAIILAVLCTCSAASAYNLRVSSTEEGDYISIQAAIDKAEAGDTIFIGPGIYVENVKINKEVRIWSDSRKPEDTIIRAADPMESTVEISVDRVSFSGFGIEGSEKTGILLTGAKSCYVNNNLVQGAEAGILLKNSESNIISNNLITLNEKGIRLESSNSNDIQSNLIAYNYGPGISLETSSRNLIYNNYFKNAENVEDNAENVNNTWQSSLTVRQNIVRGPYIAGNFWSNPEGKGFSDTGVDENNNGICDTSYNITGGGTDNSPLFPKVPNAVKTLESRLNASAYEQGLVDREDVTGSKTGITPEAENATSEEASAEKKSPGPGPVIVGLAMGTAYILRRNR
;
A
#
# COMPACT_ATOMS: atom_id res chain seq x y z
N MET A 1 27.40 15.94 59.98
CA MET A 1 26.32 15.91 58.95
C MET A 1 26.69 15.17 57.66
N ARG A 2 27.95 15.19 57.17
CA ARG A 2 28.37 14.55 55.91
C ARG A 2 28.22 13.00 55.87
N ARG A 3 28.55 12.31 56.97
CA ARG A 3 28.40 10.84 57.11
C ARG A 3 26.96 10.31 57.07
N VAL A 4 25.97 11.11 57.48
CA VAL A 4 24.55 10.70 57.47
C VAL A 4 23.99 10.75 56.04
N LYS A 5 24.39 11.77 55.24
CA LYS A 5 24.02 11.86 53.82
C LYS A 5 24.57 10.70 52.99
N GLU A 6 25.80 10.26 53.25
CA GLU A 6 26.40 9.12 52.54
C GLU A 6 25.73 7.78 52.87
N LYS A 7 25.35 7.55 54.13
CA LYS A 7 24.58 6.35 54.52
C LYS A 7 23.21 6.34 53.85
N ASN A 8 22.49 7.47 53.86
CA ASN A 8 21.17 7.56 53.24
C ASN A 8 21.24 7.39 51.71
N LEU A 9 22.30 7.90 51.07
CA LEU A 9 22.53 7.70 49.63
C LEU A 9 22.86 6.24 49.28
N ARG A 10 23.61 5.53 50.13
CA ARG A 10 23.89 4.09 49.95
C ARG A 10 22.63 3.25 50.12
N VAL A 11 21.81 3.55 51.14
CA VAL A 11 20.54 2.86 51.36
C VAL A 11 19.58 3.10 50.19
N PHE A 12 19.49 4.35 49.70
CA PHE A 12 18.68 4.70 48.53
C PHE A 12 19.09 3.94 47.27
N LYS A 13 20.40 3.86 46.98
CA LYS A 13 20.93 3.09 45.84
C LYS A 13 20.63 1.60 45.95
N LEU A 14 20.73 1.02 47.14
CA LEU A 14 20.41 -0.39 47.39
C LEU A 14 18.92 -0.68 47.22
N THR A 15 18.03 0.23 47.67
CA THR A 15 16.59 0.09 47.45
C THR A 15 16.20 0.22 45.99
N VAL A 16 16.80 1.16 45.24
CA VAL A 16 16.53 1.29 43.79
C VAL A 16 17.02 0.06 43.02
N LEU A 17 18.20 -0.47 43.36
CA LEU A 17 18.72 -1.69 42.75
C LEU A 17 17.84 -2.90 43.06
N ALA A 18 17.33 -3.03 44.29
CA ALA A 18 16.42 -4.10 44.68
C ALA A 18 15.07 -4.02 43.95
N ILE A 19 14.54 -2.80 43.72
CA ILE A 19 13.31 -2.60 42.93
C ILE A 19 13.56 -2.96 41.46
N ILE A 20 14.68 -2.55 40.88
CA ILE A 20 15.06 -2.91 39.49
C ILE A 20 15.20 -4.43 39.35
N LEU A 21 15.86 -5.10 40.30
CA LEU A 21 15.99 -6.56 40.32
C LEU A 21 14.64 -7.26 40.51
N ALA A 22 13.75 -6.73 41.36
CA ALA A 22 12.41 -7.28 41.56
C ALA A 22 11.55 -7.15 40.28
N VAL A 23 11.62 -6.01 39.59
CA VAL A 23 10.94 -5.80 38.29
C VAL A 23 11.49 -6.76 37.22
N LEU A 24 12.82 -6.95 37.17
CA LEU A 24 13.47 -7.93 36.29
C LEU A 24 13.09 -9.37 36.62
N CYS A 25 12.85 -9.71 37.89
CA CYS A 25 12.39 -11.03 38.32
C CYS A 25 10.89 -11.28 38.10
N THR A 26 10.07 -10.23 37.92
CA THR A 26 8.65 -10.37 37.54
C THR A 26 8.42 -10.34 36.03
N CYS A 27 9.42 -9.95 35.23
CA CYS A 27 9.43 -10.21 33.80
C CYS A 27 9.75 -11.69 33.59
N SER A 28 8.75 -12.56 33.75
CA SER A 28 8.80 -13.87 33.11
C SER A 28 9.09 -13.60 31.63
N ALA A 29 10.25 -14.04 31.15
CA ALA A 29 10.49 -14.12 29.73
C ALA A 29 9.44 -15.08 29.17
N ALA A 30 8.32 -14.55 28.71
CA ALA A 30 7.41 -15.28 27.85
C ALA A 30 8.26 -15.65 26.65
N SER A 31 8.69 -16.90 26.61
CA SER A 31 9.38 -17.45 25.46
C SER A 31 8.36 -17.43 24.33
N ALA A 32 8.51 -16.51 23.37
CA ALA A 32 7.69 -16.51 22.17
C ALA A 32 7.71 -17.91 21.56
N TYR A 33 6.54 -18.53 21.45
CA TYR A 33 6.39 -19.84 20.85
C TYR A 33 6.33 -19.69 19.32
N ASN A 34 6.90 -20.65 18.60
CA ASN A 34 6.87 -20.69 17.15
C ASN A 34 5.79 -21.66 16.71
N LEU A 35 4.70 -21.16 16.13
CA LEU A 35 3.64 -21.98 15.53
C LEU A 35 3.93 -22.15 14.04
N ARG A 36 3.68 -23.34 13.49
CA ARG A 36 3.86 -23.60 12.04
C ARG A 36 2.54 -23.91 11.36
N VAL A 37 2.28 -23.22 10.26
CA VAL A 37 1.12 -23.47 9.39
C VAL A 37 1.62 -24.07 8.08
N SER A 38 1.00 -25.17 7.64
CA SER A 38 1.29 -25.79 6.35
C SER A 38 0.00 -26.24 5.68
N SER A 39 -0.09 -26.01 4.38
CA SER A 39 -1.21 -26.46 3.53
C SER A 39 -1.26 -27.99 3.31
N THR A 40 -0.24 -28.75 3.75
CA THR A 40 -0.03 -30.17 3.37
C THR A 40 0.28 -31.12 4.54
N GLU A 41 -0.25 -30.86 5.74
CA GLU A 41 -0.10 -31.68 6.97
C GLU A 41 1.28 -31.66 7.69
N GLU A 42 2.34 -31.07 7.12
CA GLU A 42 3.65 -30.96 7.80
C GLU A 42 3.76 -29.84 8.86
N GLY A 43 2.65 -29.15 9.17
CA GLY A 43 2.57 -28.06 10.14
C GLY A 43 1.69 -28.39 11.35
N ASP A 44 1.83 -27.62 12.44
CA ASP A 44 0.97 -27.72 13.63
C ASP A 44 -0.50 -27.34 13.31
N TYR A 45 -0.70 -26.53 12.26
CA TYR A 45 -1.99 -26.05 11.79
C TYR A 45 -2.09 -26.10 10.27
N ILE A 46 -3.31 -26.32 9.76
CA ILE A 46 -3.63 -26.22 8.32
C ILE A 46 -4.16 -24.81 7.99
N SER A 47 -4.84 -24.17 8.95
CA SER A 47 -5.41 -22.83 8.81
C SER A 47 -4.55 -21.79 9.54
N ILE A 48 -4.42 -20.62 8.92
CA ILE A 48 -3.76 -19.45 9.51
C ILE A 48 -4.55 -18.96 10.72
N GLN A 49 -5.89 -18.87 10.57
CA GLN A 49 -6.75 -18.43 11.66
C GLN A 49 -6.65 -19.37 12.88
N ALA A 50 -6.59 -20.69 12.67
CA ALA A 50 -6.45 -21.65 13.76
C ALA A 50 -5.13 -21.45 14.56
N ALA A 51 -4.04 -21.10 13.87
CA ALA A 51 -2.78 -20.77 14.53
C ALA A 51 -2.89 -19.47 15.33
N ILE A 52 -3.51 -18.43 14.78
CA ILE A 52 -3.76 -17.16 15.50
C ILE A 52 -4.64 -17.39 16.73
N ASP A 53 -5.70 -18.17 16.60
CA ASP A 53 -6.64 -18.48 17.68
C ASP A 53 -5.94 -19.22 18.84
N LYS A 54 -4.90 -20.00 18.53
CA LYS A 54 -4.11 -20.72 19.54
C LYS A 54 -2.92 -19.93 20.08
N ALA A 55 -2.34 -19.02 19.30
CA ALA A 55 -1.18 -18.21 19.70
C ALA A 55 -1.44 -17.36 20.94
N GLU A 56 -0.39 -17.11 21.71
CA GLU A 56 -0.34 -16.13 22.79
C GLU A 56 0.30 -14.82 22.30
N ALA A 57 0.10 -13.74 23.05
CA ALA A 57 0.69 -12.45 22.71
C ALA A 57 2.22 -12.54 22.75
N GLY A 58 2.88 -12.08 21.69
CA GLY A 58 4.32 -12.11 21.47
C GLY A 58 4.80 -13.29 20.63
N ASP A 59 3.94 -14.28 20.34
CA ASP A 59 4.30 -15.46 19.56
C ASP A 59 4.63 -15.13 18.10
N THR A 60 5.33 -16.08 17.45
CA THR A 60 5.64 -16.01 16.04
C THR A 60 4.98 -17.17 15.30
N ILE A 61 4.26 -16.86 14.22
CA ILE A 61 3.57 -17.81 13.36
C ILE A 61 4.31 -17.83 12.02
N PHE A 62 4.87 -18.98 11.68
CA PHE A 62 5.53 -19.25 10.40
C PHE A 62 4.57 -19.98 9.48
N ILE A 63 4.42 -19.49 8.26
CA ILE A 63 3.48 -20.02 7.28
C ILE A 63 4.28 -20.54 6.09
N GLY A 64 4.21 -21.85 5.88
CA GLY A 64 4.85 -22.52 4.76
C GLY A 64 4.23 -22.13 3.41
N PRO A 65 4.94 -22.33 2.30
CA PRO A 65 4.43 -22.10 0.95
C PRO A 65 3.08 -22.79 0.70
N GLY A 66 2.22 -22.15 -0.07
CA GLY A 66 0.89 -22.66 -0.39
C GLY A 66 -0.15 -21.56 -0.62
N ILE A 67 -1.37 -22.00 -0.93
CA ILE A 67 -2.53 -21.12 -1.07
C ILE A 67 -3.47 -21.39 0.10
N TYR A 68 -3.72 -20.35 0.89
CA TYR A 68 -4.60 -20.37 2.04
C TYR A 68 -5.85 -19.56 1.69
N VAL A 69 -7.00 -20.23 1.59
CA VAL A 69 -8.27 -19.59 1.24
C VAL A 69 -9.02 -19.26 2.54
N GLU A 70 -8.77 -18.07 3.06
CA GLU A 70 -9.24 -17.60 4.38
C GLU A 70 -9.40 -16.07 4.37
N ASN A 71 -10.34 -15.55 5.17
CA ASN A 71 -10.34 -14.15 5.59
C ASN A 71 -9.73 -14.08 7.01
N VAL A 72 -8.48 -13.65 7.10
CA VAL A 72 -7.67 -13.77 8.33
C VAL A 72 -7.89 -12.57 9.24
N LYS A 73 -8.25 -12.82 10.49
CA LYS A 73 -8.44 -11.80 11.54
C LYS A 73 -7.35 -11.90 12.60
N ILE A 74 -6.47 -10.91 12.61
CA ILE A 74 -5.37 -10.78 13.55
C ILE A 74 -5.81 -9.85 14.69
N ASN A 75 -6.17 -10.46 15.81
CA ASN A 75 -6.68 -9.79 17.01
C ASN A 75 -5.77 -10.01 18.25
N LYS A 76 -4.60 -10.62 18.05
CA LYS A 76 -3.54 -10.77 19.06
C LYS A 76 -2.23 -10.16 18.59
N GLU A 77 -1.45 -9.63 19.52
CA GLU A 77 -0.10 -9.12 19.25
C GLU A 77 0.81 -10.31 18.85
N VAL A 78 0.94 -10.60 17.56
CA VAL A 78 1.75 -11.72 17.04
C VAL A 78 2.62 -11.27 15.87
N ARG A 79 3.63 -12.07 15.55
CA ARG A 79 4.44 -11.90 14.35
C ARG A 79 4.13 -13.01 13.36
N ILE A 80 3.71 -12.67 12.16
CA ILE A 80 3.29 -13.62 11.12
C ILE A 80 4.21 -13.46 9.91
N TRP A 81 4.89 -14.54 9.54
CA TRP A 81 5.89 -14.55 8.48
C TRP A 81 5.64 -15.70 7.51
N SER A 82 5.72 -15.42 6.23
CA SER A 82 5.91 -16.46 5.22
C SER A 82 7.34 -17.01 5.32
N ASP A 83 7.47 -18.34 5.40
CA ASP A 83 8.77 -19.02 5.45
C ASP A 83 9.59 -18.81 4.17
N SER A 84 8.93 -18.68 3.02
CA SER A 84 9.61 -18.43 1.73
C SER A 84 10.21 -17.02 1.65
N ARG A 85 9.61 -16.06 2.37
CA ARG A 85 9.84 -14.60 2.24
C ARG A 85 9.58 -14.07 0.82
N LYS A 86 8.96 -14.87 -0.04
CA LYS A 86 8.58 -14.54 -1.40
C LYS A 86 7.06 -14.54 -1.46
N PRO A 87 6.42 -13.36 -1.63
CA PRO A 87 4.97 -13.25 -1.68
C PRO A 87 4.28 -14.23 -2.64
N GLU A 88 4.93 -14.52 -3.77
CA GLU A 88 4.41 -15.43 -4.79
C GLU A 88 4.32 -16.90 -4.35
N ASP A 89 5.07 -17.32 -3.32
CA ASP A 89 5.10 -18.70 -2.84
C ASP A 89 4.05 -18.98 -1.75
N THR A 90 3.57 -17.93 -1.06
CA THR A 90 2.64 -18.04 0.07
C THR A 90 1.49 -17.05 -0.09
N ILE A 91 0.38 -17.54 -0.64
CA ILE A 91 -0.77 -16.72 -1.04
C ILE A 91 -1.88 -16.87 -0.01
N ILE A 92 -2.39 -15.75 0.51
CA ILE A 92 -3.65 -15.68 1.24
C ILE A 92 -4.69 -15.12 0.28
N ARG A 93 -5.70 -15.93 -0.02
CA ARG A 93 -6.81 -15.57 -0.90
C ARG A 93 -8.08 -15.45 -0.06
N ALA A 94 -8.83 -14.36 -0.22
CA ALA A 94 -10.09 -14.20 0.49
C ALA A 94 -11.03 -15.38 0.20
N ALA A 95 -11.64 -15.95 1.25
CA ALA A 95 -12.68 -16.96 1.11
C ALA A 95 -14.03 -16.29 0.76
N ASP A 96 -14.31 -15.16 1.39
CA ASP A 96 -15.40 -14.23 1.07
C ASP A 96 -14.81 -12.97 0.42
N PRO A 97 -15.07 -12.73 -0.88
CA PRO A 97 -14.61 -11.54 -1.59
C PRO A 97 -15.19 -10.23 -1.04
N MET A 98 -16.33 -10.27 -0.34
CA MET A 98 -16.98 -9.07 0.21
C MET A 98 -16.35 -8.59 1.52
N GLU A 99 -15.40 -9.34 2.05
CA GLU A 99 -14.67 -9.04 3.28
C GLU A 99 -13.19 -8.78 2.99
N SER A 100 -12.47 -8.21 3.95
CA SER A 100 -11.01 -8.01 3.80
C SER A 100 -10.29 -9.36 3.78
N THR A 101 -9.23 -9.52 2.98
CA THR A 101 -8.42 -10.77 3.00
C THR A 101 -7.69 -10.91 4.33
N VAL A 102 -7.12 -9.82 4.83
CA VAL A 102 -6.45 -9.75 6.14
C VAL A 102 -6.93 -8.52 6.90
N GLU A 103 -7.37 -8.70 8.13
CA GLU A 103 -7.73 -7.62 9.07
C GLU A 103 -6.82 -7.66 10.30
N ILE A 104 -6.12 -6.55 10.55
CA ILE A 104 -5.29 -6.31 11.73
C ILE A 104 -6.02 -5.30 12.62
N SER A 105 -6.45 -5.75 13.80
CA SER A 105 -7.28 -4.96 14.73
C SER A 105 -6.62 -4.75 16.10
N VAL A 106 -5.31 -5.01 16.18
CA VAL A 106 -4.53 -4.98 17.41
C VAL A 106 -3.15 -4.39 17.15
N ASP A 107 -2.56 -3.81 18.19
CA ASP A 107 -1.26 -3.16 18.13
C ASP A 107 -0.10 -4.16 17.99
N ARG A 108 1.05 -3.65 17.52
CA ARG A 108 2.36 -4.33 17.54
C ARG A 108 2.40 -5.66 16.77
N VAL A 109 1.54 -5.81 15.76
CA VAL A 109 1.58 -6.94 14.83
C VAL A 109 2.70 -6.76 13.80
N SER A 110 3.43 -7.84 13.51
CA SER A 110 4.28 -7.90 12.31
C SER A 110 3.66 -8.85 11.30
N PHE A 111 3.49 -8.42 10.05
CA PHE A 111 2.87 -9.21 8.98
C PHE A 111 3.69 -9.11 7.70
N SER A 112 4.30 -10.23 7.29
CA SER A 112 5.31 -10.18 6.23
C SER A 112 5.42 -11.40 5.31
N GLY A 113 5.57 -11.13 4.00
CA GLY A 113 6.01 -12.11 3.02
C GLY A 113 4.89 -12.78 2.22
N PHE A 114 3.70 -12.19 2.15
CA PHE A 114 2.51 -12.83 1.60
C PHE A 114 2.05 -12.21 0.28
N GLY A 115 1.58 -13.05 -0.63
CA GLY A 115 0.70 -12.65 -1.72
C GLY A 115 -0.74 -12.54 -1.21
N ILE A 116 -1.38 -11.40 -1.40
CA ILE A 116 -2.72 -11.08 -0.88
C ILE A 116 -3.62 -10.77 -2.07
N GLU A 117 -4.69 -11.55 -2.22
CA GLU A 117 -5.64 -11.45 -3.33
C GLU A 117 -7.06 -11.90 -2.97
N GLY A 118 -7.99 -11.75 -3.91
CA GLY A 118 -9.33 -12.33 -3.88
C GLY A 118 -10.41 -11.49 -3.18
N SER A 119 -10.05 -10.40 -2.48
CA SER A 119 -11.03 -9.47 -1.90
C SER A 119 -11.46 -8.42 -2.92
N GLU A 120 -12.77 -8.21 -3.07
CA GLU A 120 -13.35 -7.06 -3.78
C GLU A 120 -13.42 -5.81 -2.89
N LYS A 121 -13.03 -5.92 -1.62
CA LYS A 121 -12.93 -4.81 -0.66
C LYS A 121 -11.50 -4.41 -0.40
N THR A 122 -10.88 -4.99 0.63
CA THR A 122 -9.55 -4.59 1.08
C THR A 122 -8.63 -5.79 1.11
N GLY A 123 -7.43 -5.67 0.52
CA GLY A 123 -6.40 -6.70 0.67
C GLY A 123 -5.95 -6.82 2.12
N ILE A 124 -5.36 -5.76 2.66
CA ILE A 124 -4.92 -5.66 4.06
C ILE A 124 -5.56 -4.45 4.73
N LEU A 125 -6.40 -4.70 5.74
CA LEU A 125 -7.03 -3.67 6.57
C LEU A 125 -6.33 -3.57 7.93
N LEU A 126 -5.91 -2.36 8.31
CA LEU A 126 -5.55 -2.01 9.69
C LEU A 126 -6.68 -1.16 10.26
N THR A 127 -7.32 -1.61 11.34
CA THR A 127 -8.44 -0.90 11.97
C THR A 127 -8.12 -0.61 13.44
N GLY A 128 -8.00 0.67 13.79
CA GLY A 128 -7.64 1.08 15.15
C GLY A 128 -6.24 0.63 15.61
N ALA A 129 -5.40 0.14 14.70
CA ALA A 129 -4.16 -0.55 15.03
C ALA A 129 -2.97 0.41 15.11
N LYS A 130 -2.05 0.12 16.02
CA LYS A 130 -0.87 0.95 16.27
C LYS A 130 0.43 0.18 16.28
N SER A 131 1.52 0.83 15.85
CA SER A 131 2.86 0.24 15.92
C SER A 131 2.99 -1.10 15.19
N CYS A 132 2.17 -1.33 14.17
CA CYS A 132 2.24 -2.53 13.34
C CYS A 132 3.27 -2.36 12.22
N TYR A 133 3.83 -3.48 11.79
CA TYR A 133 4.77 -3.56 10.67
C TYR A 133 4.20 -4.46 9.59
N VAL A 134 3.83 -3.87 8.45
CA VAL A 134 3.30 -4.59 7.28
C VAL A 134 4.31 -4.47 6.15
N ASN A 135 5.01 -5.56 5.85
CA ASN A 135 6.13 -5.48 4.93
C ASN A 135 6.33 -6.67 4.01
N ASN A 136 6.92 -6.41 2.83
CA ASN A 136 7.26 -7.47 1.88
C ASN A 136 6.04 -8.30 1.47
N ASN A 137 4.91 -7.64 1.19
CA ASN A 137 3.71 -8.30 0.66
C ASN A 137 3.49 -7.90 -0.81
N LEU A 138 2.88 -8.78 -1.58
CA LEU A 138 2.29 -8.48 -2.89
C LEU A 138 0.79 -8.33 -2.68
N VAL A 139 0.22 -7.16 -2.93
CA VAL A 139 -1.21 -6.89 -2.68
C VAL A 139 -1.88 -6.44 -3.96
N GLN A 140 -2.87 -7.20 -4.43
CA GLN A 140 -3.50 -6.97 -5.73
C GLN A 140 -4.99 -7.33 -5.80
N GLY A 141 -5.69 -6.67 -6.72
CA GLY A 141 -7.05 -7.01 -7.11
C GLY A 141 -8.16 -6.56 -6.16
N ALA A 142 -7.90 -5.58 -5.27
CA ALA A 142 -8.87 -5.07 -4.30
C ALA A 142 -9.34 -3.64 -4.59
N GLU A 143 -10.46 -3.22 -3.98
CA GLU A 143 -10.89 -1.80 -3.98
C GLU A 143 -9.83 -0.92 -3.29
N ALA A 144 -9.34 -1.35 -2.13
CA ALA A 144 -8.16 -0.78 -1.49
C ALA A 144 -7.11 -1.90 -1.30
N GLY A 145 -5.90 -1.73 -1.84
CA GLY A 145 -4.83 -2.69 -1.60
C GLY A 145 -4.52 -2.78 -0.10
N ILE A 146 -4.08 -1.66 0.47
CA ILE A 146 -3.87 -1.52 1.92
C ILE A 146 -4.70 -0.35 2.44
N LEU A 147 -5.57 -0.59 3.42
CA LEU A 147 -6.36 0.45 4.09
C LEU A 147 -5.93 0.58 5.55
N LEU A 148 -5.55 1.79 5.96
CA LEU A 148 -5.40 2.17 7.36
C LEU A 148 -6.62 2.98 7.77
N LYS A 149 -7.35 2.52 8.79
CA LYS A 149 -8.54 3.18 9.31
C LYS A 149 -8.37 3.46 10.79
N ASN A 150 -8.46 4.72 11.18
CA ASN A 150 -8.25 5.17 12.56
C ASN A 150 -6.95 4.63 13.19
N SER A 151 -5.89 4.49 12.39
CA SER A 151 -4.67 3.78 12.76
C SER A 151 -3.46 4.74 12.81
N GLU A 152 -2.51 4.48 13.70
CA GLU A 152 -1.38 5.39 13.92
C GLU A 152 -0.04 4.72 14.19
N SER A 153 1.06 5.39 13.87
CA SER A 153 2.42 4.89 14.15
C SER A 153 2.74 3.53 13.52
N ASN A 154 2.11 3.20 12.40
CA ASN A 154 2.38 1.96 11.67
C ASN A 154 3.46 2.19 10.61
N ILE A 155 4.17 1.11 10.27
CA ILE A 155 5.18 1.12 9.21
C ILE A 155 4.72 0.19 8.09
N ILE A 156 4.45 0.77 6.92
CA ILE A 156 4.08 0.06 5.69
C ILE A 156 5.29 0.12 4.76
N SER A 157 5.96 -1.02 4.54
CA SER A 157 7.22 -0.98 3.78
C SER A 157 7.53 -2.16 2.87
N ASN A 158 8.30 -1.94 1.81
CA ASN A 158 8.75 -3.01 0.92
C ASN A 158 7.61 -3.82 0.29
N ASN A 159 6.40 -3.28 0.22
CA ASN A 159 5.27 -3.95 -0.42
C ASN A 159 5.24 -3.63 -1.91
N LEU A 160 4.76 -4.59 -2.72
CA LEU A 160 4.34 -4.38 -4.10
C LEU A 160 2.81 -4.27 -4.11
N ILE A 161 2.29 -3.10 -4.47
CA ILE A 161 0.87 -2.78 -4.44
C ILE A 161 0.43 -2.40 -5.85
N THR A 162 -0.34 -3.29 -6.49
CA THR A 162 -0.63 -3.21 -7.93
C THR A 162 -2.02 -3.74 -8.25
N LEU A 163 -2.63 -3.26 -9.33
CA LEU A 163 -3.92 -3.74 -9.84
C LEU A 163 -5.07 -3.59 -8.81
N ASN A 164 -5.01 -2.58 -7.94
CA ASN A 164 -6.10 -2.20 -7.03
C ASN A 164 -6.81 -0.94 -7.55
N GLU A 165 -8.06 -0.68 -7.11
CA GLU A 165 -8.71 0.62 -7.43
C GLU A 165 -8.01 1.78 -6.72
N LYS A 166 -7.62 1.59 -5.46
CA LYS A 166 -6.72 2.47 -4.71
C LYS A 166 -5.57 1.66 -4.16
N GLY A 167 -4.34 2.13 -4.32
CA GLY A 167 -3.14 1.42 -3.84
C GLY A 167 -3.09 1.34 -2.32
N ILE A 168 -2.76 2.47 -1.67
CA ILE A 168 -2.83 2.62 -0.21
C ILE A 168 -3.84 3.72 0.12
N ARG A 169 -4.80 3.42 0.99
CA ARG A 169 -5.79 4.37 1.50
C ARG A 169 -5.60 4.59 3.00
N LEU A 170 -5.66 5.84 3.43
CA LEU A 170 -5.61 6.22 4.84
C LEU A 170 -6.87 7.01 5.19
N GLU A 171 -7.64 6.52 6.15
CA GLU A 171 -8.83 7.16 6.71
C GLU A 171 -8.57 7.49 8.17
N SER A 172 -8.59 8.78 8.53
CA SER A 172 -8.37 9.25 9.90
C SER A 172 -7.11 8.66 10.55
N SER A 173 -6.05 8.47 9.76
CA SER A 173 -4.86 7.70 10.14
C SER A 173 -3.63 8.58 10.10
N ASN A 174 -2.95 8.69 11.23
CA ASN A 174 -1.93 9.72 11.46
C ASN A 174 -0.58 9.13 11.86
N SER A 175 0.50 9.86 11.57
CA SER A 175 1.85 9.51 12.04
C SER A 175 2.31 8.11 11.60
N ASN A 176 1.94 7.66 10.39
CA ASN A 176 2.40 6.40 9.82
C ASN A 176 3.60 6.63 8.87
N ASP A 177 4.48 5.64 8.79
CA ASP A 177 5.62 5.63 7.87
C ASP A 177 5.30 4.73 6.68
N ILE A 178 5.23 5.31 5.48
CA ILE A 178 5.02 4.60 4.22
C ILE A 178 6.31 4.71 3.42
N GLN A 179 7.08 3.63 3.37
CA GLN A 179 8.41 3.71 2.78
C GLN A 179 8.85 2.49 2.00
N SER A 180 9.67 2.69 0.96
CA SER A 180 10.25 1.59 0.18
C SER A 180 9.21 0.70 -0.51
N ASN A 181 7.99 1.19 -0.74
CA ASN A 181 6.95 0.44 -1.44
C ASN A 181 7.03 0.69 -2.96
N LEU A 182 6.70 -0.33 -3.75
CA LEU A 182 6.46 -0.24 -5.18
C LEU A 182 4.95 -0.15 -5.39
N ILE A 183 4.45 1.05 -5.68
CA ILE A 183 3.02 1.37 -5.82
C ILE A 183 2.78 1.74 -7.27
N ALA A 184 2.33 0.78 -8.07
CA ALA A 184 2.30 0.90 -9.52
C ALA A 184 1.09 0.20 -10.12
N TYR A 185 0.63 0.67 -11.28
CA TYR A 185 -0.47 0.06 -12.03
C TYR A 185 -1.72 -0.22 -11.19
N ASN A 186 -2.05 0.68 -10.26
CA ASN A 186 -3.37 0.75 -9.67
C ASN A 186 -4.28 1.56 -10.60
N TYR A 187 -5.56 1.20 -10.66
CA TYR A 187 -6.53 1.75 -11.62
C TYR A 187 -6.97 3.17 -11.25
N GLY A 188 -6.92 3.52 -9.97
CA GLY A 188 -7.06 4.87 -9.45
C GLY A 188 -5.79 5.35 -8.74
N PRO A 189 -5.92 6.21 -7.70
CA PRO A 189 -4.79 6.77 -6.99
C PRO A 189 -3.85 5.71 -6.38
N GLY A 190 -2.54 5.92 -6.54
CA GLY A 190 -1.53 5.15 -5.82
C GLY A 190 -1.65 5.32 -4.30
N ILE A 191 -1.83 6.55 -3.83
CA ILE A 191 -2.15 6.89 -2.44
C ILE A 191 -3.39 7.80 -2.37
N SER A 192 -4.29 7.50 -1.44
CA SER A 192 -5.48 8.29 -1.11
C SER A 192 -5.46 8.60 0.40
N LEU A 193 -5.58 9.88 0.74
CA LEU A 193 -5.51 10.39 2.12
C LEU A 193 -6.83 11.09 2.46
N GLU A 194 -7.49 10.63 3.51
CA GLU A 194 -8.76 11.18 4.01
C GLU A 194 -8.61 11.48 5.50
N THR A 195 -8.70 12.78 5.86
CA THR A 195 -8.55 13.25 7.25
C THR A 195 -7.28 12.70 7.94
N SER A 196 -6.19 12.56 7.19
CA SER A 196 -4.98 11.83 7.58
C SER A 196 -3.75 12.71 7.48
N SER A 197 -3.01 12.86 8.58
CA SER A 197 -1.96 13.87 8.74
C SER A 197 -0.71 13.33 9.42
N ARG A 198 0.40 14.07 9.29
CA ARG A 198 1.71 13.75 9.89
C ARG A 198 2.28 12.40 9.45
N ASN A 199 1.83 11.85 8.33
CA ASN A 199 2.42 10.65 7.76
C ASN A 199 3.73 11.01 7.04
N LEU A 200 4.69 10.10 7.10
CA LEU A 200 6.01 10.23 6.49
C LEU A 200 6.10 9.27 5.30
N ILE A 201 6.11 9.81 4.09
CA ILE A 201 5.98 9.05 2.84
C ILE A 201 7.22 9.27 1.99
N TYR A 202 8.13 8.30 1.96
CA TYR A 202 9.44 8.49 1.32
C TYR A 202 10.05 7.19 0.79
N ASN A 203 11.01 7.30 -0.12
CA ASN A 203 11.67 6.16 -0.75
C ASN A 203 10.70 5.18 -1.45
N ASN A 204 9.50 5.61 -1.81
CA ASN A 204 8.56 4.79 -2.57
C ASN A 204 8.79 4.98 -4.07
N TYR A 205 8.35 4.00 -4.85
CA TYR A 205 8.32 4.05 -6.32
C TYR A 205 6.86 4.12 -6.78
N PHE A 206 6.47 5.26 -7.32
CA PHE A 206 5.12 5.52 -7.81
C PHE A 206 5.07 5.40 -9.32
N LYS A 207 4.14 4.59 -9.85
CA LYS A 207 3.90 4.45 -11.28
C LYS A 207 2.43 4.15 -11.59
N ASN A 208 1.56 5.11 -11.30
CA ASN A 208 0.13 5.05 -11.53
C ASN A 208 -0.28 6.22 -12.43
N ALA A 209 -1.45 6.14 -13.08
CA ALA A 209 -2.00 7.27 -13.84
C ALA A 209 -2.19 8.51 -12.94
N GLU A 210 -2.67 8.27 -11.71
CA GLU A 210 -2.71 9.24 -10.62
C GLU A 210 -1.91 8.67 -9.43
N ASN A 211 -0.79 9.29 -9.08
CA ASN A 211 0.04 8.78 -7.98
C ASN A 211 -0.51 9.12 -6.60
N VAL A 212 -1.12 10.30 -6.46
CA VAL A 212 -1.69 10.80 -5.20
C VAL A 212 -3.02 11.48 -5.53
N GLU A 213 -4.07 11.13 -4.79
CA GLU A 213 -5.40 11.74 -4.91
C GLU A 213 -5.35 13.25 -4.60
N ASP A 214 -6.01 14.06 -5.44
CA ASP A 214 -6.13 15.52 -5.25
C ASP A 214 -6.95 15.87 -3.99
N ASN A 215 -6.28 15.99 -2.85
CA ASN A 215 -6.90 16.34 -1.57
C ASN A 215 -6.03 17.33 -0.76
N ALA A 216 -6.65 18.39 -0.23
CA ALA A 216 -6.03 19.43 0.59
C ALA A 216 -5.27 18.89 1.82
N GLU A 217 -5.64 17.70 2.31
CA GLU A 217 -4.99 17.03 3.45
C GLU A 217 -3.51 16.70 3.21
N ASN A 218 -3.07 16.65 1.95
CA ASN A 218 -1.69 16.33 1.60
C ASN A 218 -0.68 17.35 2.17
N VAL A 219 -1.10 18.60 2.47
CA VAL A 219 -0.26 19.66 3.05
C VAL A 219 0.31 19.32 4.44
N ASN A 220 -0.40 18.46 5.19
CA ASN A 220 -0.02 18.09 6.56
C ASN A 220 0.81 16.79 6.61
N ASN A 221 1.21 16.26 5.46
CA ASN A 221 2.04 15.06 5.33
C ASN A 221 3.43 15.42 4.80
N THR A 222 4.43 14.61 5.14
CA THR A 222 5.83 14.83 4.71
C THR A 222 6.20 13.81 3.65
N TRP A 223 6.60 14.28 2.46
CA TRP A 223 6.85 13.45 1.28
C TRP A 223 8.34 13.16 1.03
N GLN A 224 9.16 13.32 2.07
CA GLN A 224 10.59 13.07 2.03
C GLN A 224 11.13 12.78 3.42
N SER A 225 12.27 12.09 3.48
CA SER A 225 13.08 11.97 4.70
C SER A 225 14.24 12.97 4.71
N SER A 226 14.93 13.05 5.84
CA SER A 226 16.28 13.63 5.87
C SER A 226 17.21 12.78 5.00
N LEU A 227 18.05 13.44 4.20
CA LEU A 227 19.02 12.78 3.32
C LEU A 227 19.91 11.82 4.12
N THR A 228 19.81 10.52 3.82
CA THR A 228 20.50 9.47 4.57
C THR A 228 21.35 8.62 3.62
N VAL A 229 22.63 8.42 3.94
CA VAL A 229 23.57 7.62 3.13
C VAL A 229 23.22 6.14 3.23
N ARG A 230 22.38 5.68 2.31
CA ARG A 230 21.89 4.30 2.19
C ARG A 230 21.31 4.12 0.80
N GLN A 231 21.42 2.92 0.25
CA GLN A 231 20.77 2.60 -1.02
C GLN A 231 19.26 2.80 -0.94
N ASN A 232 18.74 3.60 -1.86
CA ASN A 232 17.31 3.84 -2.03
C ASN A 232 16.67 2.79 -2.95
N ILE A 233 15.34 2.90 -3.14
CA ILE A 233 14.56 1.92 -3.91
C ILE A 233 15.09 1.77 -5.35
N VAL A 234 15.50 2.86 -6.01
CA VAL A 234 16.10 2.85 -7.35
C VAL A 234 17.63 2.66 -7.34
N ARG A 235 18.19 2.17 -6.23
CA ARG A 235 19.61 1.87 -6.00
C ARG A 235 20.56 3.07 -6.10
N GLY A 236 20.05 4.29 -5.99
CA GLY A 236 20.83 5.51 -5.76
C GLY A 236 21.45 5.53 -4.35
N PRO A 237 22.41 6.44 -4.08
CA PRO A 237 23.26 6.40 -2.89
C PRO A 237 22.59 6.95 -1.61
N TYR A 238 21.48 7.69 -1.73
CA TYR A 238 20.79 8.30 -0.60
C TYR A 238 19.31 7.95 -0.57
N ILE A 239 18.81 7.61 0.62
CA ILE A 239 17.39 7.67 0.94
C ILE A 239 17.01 9.14 1.14
N ALA A 240 15.96 9.58 0.47
CA ALA A 240 15.50 10.96 0.44
C ALA A 240 13.97 11.02 0.26
N GLY A 241 13.48 11.61 -0.83
CA GLY A 241 12.09 11.62 -1.27
C GLY A 241 11.68 10.33 -1.99
N ASN A 242 10.71 10.45 -2.90
CA ASN A 242 10.13 9.34 -3.66
C ASN A 242 10.55 9.38 -5.13
N PHE A 243 10.38 8.24 -5.82
CA PHE A 243 10.51 8.16 -7.26
C PHE A 243 9.14 8.31 -7.92
N TRP A 244 8.97 9.35 -8.72
CA TRP A 244 7.70 9.73 -9.35
C TRP A 244 7.70 9.40 -10.84
N SER A 245 7.17 8.23 -11.19
CA SER A 245 6.95 7.79 -12.57
C SER A 245 5.47 7.83 -12.95
N ASN A 246 5.16 7.45 -14.18
CA ASN A 246 3.82 7.21 -14.70
C ASN A 246 3.84 5.98 -15.63
N PRO A 247 2.69 5.41 -16.03
CA PRO A 247 2.63 4.23 -16.89
C PRO A 247 3.48 4.34 -18.17
N GLU A 248 3.64 5.55 -18.72
CA GLU A 248 4.42 5.84 -19.92
C GLU A 248 5.94 5.94 -19.69
N GLY A 249 6.40 5.92 -18.43
CA GLY A 249 7.81 6.08 -18.07
C GLY A 249 8.35 7.49 -18.33
N LYS A 250 7.50 8.50 -18.17
CA LYS A 250 7.78 9.93 -18.37
C LYS A 250 7.30 10.77 -17.17
N GLY A 251 7.28 10.18 -15.98
CA GLY A 251 6.95 10.92 -14.77
C GLY A 251 8.07 11.89 -14.39
N PHE A 252 7.84 12.65 -13.32
CA PHE A 252 8.76 13.69 -12.88
C PHE A 252 10.19 13.19 -12.67
N SER A 253 10.36 12.06 -11.99
CA SER A 253 11.67 11.46 -11.74
C SER A 253 12.32 10.88 -13.00
N ASP A 254 11.52 10.40 -13.96
CA ASP A 254 12.04 9.84 -15.21
C ASP A 254 12.72 10.91 -16.08
N THR A 255 12.20 12.14 -16.06
CA THR A 255 12.68 13.27 -16.87
C THR A 255 13.38 14.35 -16.05
N GLY A 256 13.62 14.09 -14.75
CA GLY A 256 14.26 15.04 -13.84
C GLY A 256 15.72 15.33 -14.22
N VAL A 257 16.32 16.30 -13.53
CA VAL A 257 17.72 16.70 -13.72
C VAL A 257 18.48 16.49 -12.41
N ASP A 258 19.69 15.93 -12.47
CA ASP A 258 20.63 15.71 -11.37
C ASP A 258 22.02 16.24 -11.78
N GLU A 259 22.19 17.57 -11.76
CA GLU A 259 23.42 18.25 -12.21
C GLU A 259 24.60 17.94 -11.27
N ASN A 260 24.32 17.85 -9.96
CA ASN A 260 25.34 17.55 -8.95
C ASN A 260 25.67 16.05 -8.85
N ASN A 261 24.99 15.20 -9.63
CA ASN A 261 25.18 13.75 -9.70
C ASN A 261 25.02 13.03 -8.35
N ASN A 262 24.19 13.51 -7.44
CA ASN A 262 23.98 12.88 -6.13
C ASN A 262 22.88 11.80 -6.14
N GLY A 263 22.16 11.63 -7.25
CA GLY A 263 21.06 10.66 -7.40
C GLY A 263 19.70 11.17 -6.92
N ILE A 264 19.55 12.48 -6.73
CA ILE A 264 18.33 13.20 -6.35
C ILE A 264 18.06 14.26 -7.43
N CYS A 265 16.80 14.47 -7.80
CA CYS A 265 16.42 15.54 -8.70
C CYS A 265 16.67 16.90 -8.02
N ASP A 266 17.24 17.85 -8.75
CA ASP A 266 17.57 19.19 -8.23
C ASP A 266 16.33 20.09 -8.08
N THR A 267 15.20 19.71 -8.67
CA THR A 267 13.92 20.42 -8.53
C THR A 267 12.95 19.66 -7.63
N SER A 268 12.20 20.42 -6.81
CA SER A 268 11.14 19.86 -5.98
C SER A 268 9.93 19.45 -6.82
N TYR A 269 9.29 18.36 -6.43
CA TYR A 269 8.01 17.90 -6.97
C TYR A 269 6.86 18.38 -6.08
N ASN A 270 5.92 19.12 -6.65
CA ASN A 270 4.70 19.53 -5.95
C ASN A 270 3.66 18.42 -6.06
N ILE A 271 3.16 17.94 -4.91
CA ILE A 271 2.14 16.90 -4.87
C ILE A 271 0.78 17.57 -5.07
N THR A 272 -0.04 16.99 -5.96
CA THR A 272 -1.42 17.42 -6.19
C THR A 272 -2.21 17.37 -4.88
N GLY A 273 -3.09 18.35 -4.64
CA GLY A 273 -3.78 18.50 -3.36
C GLY A 273 -2.92 19.09 -2.24
N GLY A 274 -1.59 19.17 -2.38
CA GLY A 274 -0.72 19.87 -1.44
C GLY A 274 0.48 19.06 -0.95
N GLY A 275 1.44 19.74 -0.32
CA GLY A 275 2.72 19.14 0.05
C GLY A 275 3.74 19.18 -1.09
N THR A 276 5.00 18.94 -0.72
CA THR A 276 6.14 19.00 -1.65
C THR A 276 7.15 17.93 -1.29
N ASP A 277 7.65 17.22 -2.28
CA ASP A 277 8.84 16.39 -2.19
C ASP A 277 10.03 17.21 -2.71
N ASN A 278 10.86 17.71 -1.80
CA ASN A 278 12.05 18.51 -2.12
C ASN A 278 13.28 17.65 -2.39
N SER A 279 13.16 16.33 -2.39
CA SER A 279 14.26 15.46 -2.77
C SER A 279 13.80 14.25 -3.58
N PRO A 280 13.10 14.46 -4.73
CA PRO A 280 12.67 13.37 -5.59
C PRO A 280 13.86 12.51 -6.03
N LEU A 281 13.69 11.20 -6.11
CA LEU A 281 14.78 10.31 -6.49
C LEU A 281 15.05 10.42 -8.00
N PHE A 282 16.33 10.42 -8.39
CA PHE A 282 16.77 10.39 -9.79
C PHE A 282 17.28 8.97 -10.16
N PRO A 283 16.96 8.44 -11.36
CA PRO A 283 17.30 7.06 -11.76
C PRO A 283 18.77 6.92 -12.20
N LYS A 284 19.72 7.19 -11.30
CA LYS A 284 21.17 7.09 -11.57
C LYS A 284 21.64 5.70 -12.00
N VAL A 285 20.88 4.67 -11.66
CA VAL A 285 21.12 3.27 -12.07
C VAL A 285 19.94 2.78 -12.91
N PRO A 286 19.86 3.07 -14.22
CA PRO A 286 18.68 2.73 -15.03
C PRO A 286 18.30 1.25 -15.03
N ASN A 287 19.29 0.35 -14.93
CA ASN A 287 19.03 -1.09 -14.83
C ASN A 287 18.33 -1.47 -13.51
N ALA A 288 18.52 -0.70 -12.43
CA ALA A 288 17.81 -0.92 -11.17
C ALA A 288 16.30 -0.69 -11.33
N VAL A 289 15.94 0.39 -12.03
CA VAL A 289 14.54 0.69 -12.37
C VAL A 289 13.94 -0.46 -13.18
N LYS A 290 14.63 -0.92 -14.24
CA LYS A 290 14.19 -2.08 -15.03
C LYS A 290 13.97 -3.35 -14.18
N THR A 291 14.84 -3.62 -13.21
CA THR A 291 14.69 -4.77 -12.29
C THR A 291 13.52 -4.61 -11.32
N LEU A 292 13.24 -3.39 -10.85
CA LEU A 292 12.03 -3.14 -10.05
C LEU A 292 10.78 -3.38 -10.90
N GLU A 293 10.75 -2.81 -12.10
CA GLU A 293 9.61 -2.88 -13.00
C GLU A 293 9.36 -4.27 -13.58
N SER A 294 10.36 -5.15 -13.63
CA SER A 294 10.15 -6.55 -14.03
C SER A 294 9.28 -7.34 -13.05
N ARG A 295 8.98 -6.78 -11.86
CA ARG A 295 8.02 -7.34 -10.90
C ARG A 295 6.57 -6.93 -11.21
N LEU A 296 6.36 -6.02 -12.15
CA LEU A 296 5.06 -5.49 -12.52
C LEU A 296 4.47 -6.25 -13.71
N ASN A 297 3.15 -6.31 -13.78
CA ASN A 297 2.42 -6.95 -14.88
C ASN A 297 1.63 -5.92 -15.69
N ALA A 298 2.32 -5.23 -16.61
CA ALA A 298 1.71 -4.22 -17.46
C ALA A 298 0.57 -4.79 -18.33
N SER A 299 0.70 -6.01 -18.84
CA SER A 299 -0.37 -6.65 -19.62
C SER A 299 -1.65 -6.88 -18.81
N ALA A 300 -1.54 -7.26 -17.53
CA ALA A 300 -2.71 -7.41 -16.67
C ALA A 300 -3.36 -6.07 -16.35
N TYR A 301 -2.56 -5.01 -16.20
CA TYR A 301 -3.07 -3.65 -16.03
C TYR A 301 -3.86 -3.18 -17.25
N GLU A 302 -3.28 -3.30 -18.46
CA GLU A 302 -3.96 -2.91 -19.70
C GLU A 302 -5.25 -3.71 -19.92
N GLN A 303 -5.21 -5.02 -19.67
CA GLN A 303 -6.41 -5.84 -19.78
C GLN A 303 -7.49 -5.40 -18.78
N GLY A 304 -7.12 -5.12 -17.53
CA GLY A 304 -8.07 -4.67 -16.54
C GLY A 304 -8.63 -3.28 -16.82
N LEU A 305 -7.92 -2.40 -17.52
CA LEU A 305 -8.49 -1.13 -18.00
C LEU A 305 -9.61 -1.39 -19.02
N VAL A 306 -9.37 -2.29 -19.99
CA VAL A 306 -10.38 -2.69 -20.99
C VAL A 306 -11.62 -3.27 -20.32
N ASP A 307 -11.43 -4.21 -19.38
CA ASP A 307 -12.54 -4.88 -18.68
C ASP A 307 -13.44 -3.88 -17.92
N ARG A 308 -12.86 -2.79 -17.38
CA ARG A 308 -13.58 -1.73 -16.66
C ARG A 308 -14.38 -0.83 -17.61
N GLU A 309 -13.82 -0.49 -18.76
CA GLU A 309 -14.53 0.30 -19.78
C GLU A 309 -15.78 -0.45 -20.27
N ASP A 310 -15.67 -1.75 -20.52
CA ASP A 310 -16.79 -2.60 -20.98
C ASP A 310 -17.94 -2.68 -19.96
N VAL A 311 -17.63 -2.73 -18.65
CA VAL A 311 -18.65 -2.70 -17.58
C VAL A 311 -19.37 -1.36 -17.54
N THR A 312 -18.66 -0.25 -17.75
CA THR A 312 -19.29 1.08 -17.82
C THR A 312 -20.13 1.27 -19.08
N GLY A 313 -19.73 0.67 -20.20
CA GLY A 313 -20.50 0.64 -21.44
C GLY A 313 -21.81 -0.14 -21.32
N SER A 314 -21.79 -1.29 -20.63
CA SER A 314 -22.97 -2.15 -20.43
C SER A 314 -24.06 -1.49 -19.55
N LYS A 315 -23.68 -0.65 -18.58
CA LYS A 315 -24.63 0.06 -17.70
C LYS A 315 -25.38 1.23 -18.36
N THR A 316 -25.02 1.62 -19.60
CA THR A 316 -25.71 2.71 -20.33
C THR A 316 -26.80 2.22 -21.29
N GLY A 317 -27.03 0.91 -21.37
CA GLY A 317 -28.00 0.27 -22.27
C GLY A 317 -29.41 0.04 -21.71
N ILE A 318 -29.82 0.73 -20.64
CA ILE A 318 -31.22 0.67 -20.16
C ILE A 318 -31.98 1.87 -20.74
N THR A 319 -32.72 1.60 -21.82
CA THR A 319 -33.71 2.50 -22.42
C THR A 319 -34.81 2.87 -21.40
N PRO A 320 -35.18 4.16 -21.24
CA PRO A 320 -36.37 4.52 -20.47
C PRO A 320 -37.63 4.08 -21.22
N GLU A 321 -38.56 3.45 -20.49
CA GLU A 321 -39.92 3.17 -20.94
C GLU A 321 -40.61 4.45 -21.43
N ALA A 322 -41.29 4.34 -22.56
CA ALA A 322 -42.04 5.42 -23.19
C ALA A 322 -43.34 5.68 -22.43
N GLU A 323 -43.46 6.86 -21.82
CA GLU A 323 -44.75 7.49 -21.52
C GLU A 323 -45.15 8.46 -22.63
N ASN A 324 -46.45 8.47 -22.87
CA ASN A 324 -47.16 8.92 -24.05
C ASN A 324 -47.65 10.36 -23.87
N ALA A 325 -47.33 11.29 -24.79
CA ALA A 325 -48.14 12.48 -25.06
C ALA A 325 -47.84 13.12 -26.43
N THR A 326 -48.93 13.53 -27.06
CA THR A 326 -49.24 13.92 -28.46
C THR A 326 -48.73 15.29 -28.98
N SER A 327 -48.57 15.34 -30.33
CA SER A 327 -48.82 16.43 -31.32
C SER A 327 -47.93 17.71 -31.26
N GLU A 328 -47.42 18.34 -32.33
CA GLU A 328 -47.88 18.63 -33.71
C GLU A 328 -46.68 18.82 -34.70
N GLU A 329 -46.99 19.26 -35.93
CA GLU A 329 -46.40 18.98 -37.24
C GLU A 329 -45.18 19.80 -37.74
N ALA A 330 -44.60 19.24 -38.83
CA ALA A 330 -44.11 19.88 -40.07
C ALA A 330 -42.60 20.24 -40.25
N SER A 331 -41.88 19.46 -41.08
CA SER A 331 -41.54 19.78 -42.50
C SER A 331 -40.31 19.01 -43.03
N ALA A 332 -40.24 18.88 -44.37
CA ALA A 332 -39.44 17.98 -45.23
C ALA A 332 -37.89 18.11 -45.13
N GLU A 333 -37.01 17.20 -45.62
CA GLU A 333 -36.84 16.75 -47.02
C GLU A 333 -35.79 15.60 -47.16
N LYS A 334 -35.81 14.88 -48.29
CA LYS A 334 -35.09 13.61 -48.65
C LYS A 334 -33.59 13.76 -49.01
N LYS A 335 -32.77 12.71 -48.76
CA LYS A 335 -32.07 11.81 -49.75
C LYS A 335 -30.88 11.01 -49.15
N SER A 336 -30.62 9.82 -49.72
CA SER A 336 -29.52 8.83 -49.50
C SER A 336 -28.82 8.56 -50.87
N PRO A 337 -27.72 7.77 -51.10
CA PRO A 337 -26.81 6.95 -50.24
C PRO A 337 -25.26 7.14 -50.51
N GLY A 338 -24.41 6.28 -49.90
CA GLY A 338 -22.91 6.29 -49.74
C GLY A 338 -21.99 6.17 -50.99
N PRO A 339 -20.73 5.63 -50.98
CA PRO A 339 -20.03 4.76 -50.00
C PRO A 339 -18.50 5.05 -49.70
N GLY A 340 -17.91 4.30 -48.76
CA GLY A 340 -16.55 3.72 -48.89
C GLY A 340 -15.32 4.43 -48.26
N PRO A 341 -14.22 3.69 -47.97
CA PRO A 341 -13.47 3.81 -46.70
C PRO A 341 -12.06 4.43 -46.81
N VAL A 342 -11.54 5.01 -45.72
CA VAL A 342 -10.10 5.34 -45.56
C VAL A 342 -9.60 5.04 -44.14
N ILE A 343 -8.86 3.94 -44.05
CA ILE A 343 -7.61 3.65 -43.32
C ILE A 343 -7.22 4.49 -42.07
N VAL A 344 -7.25 3.79 -40.93
CA VAL A 344 -6.26 3.67 -39.82
C VAL A 344 -5.43 4.90 -39.42
N GLY A 345 -5.74 5.39 -38.22
CA GLY A 345 -4.85 6.21 -37.38
C GLY A 345 -5.36 6.19 -35.94
N LEU A 346 -5.15 5.09 -35.22
CA LEU A 346 -5.48 5.00 -33.79
C LEU A 346 -4.47 5.81 -32.97
N ALA A 347 -4.83 7.05 -32.68
CA ALA A 347 -4.30 7.78 -31.54
C ALA A 347 -5.32 7.64 -30.40
N MET A 348 -5.13 6.66 -29.52
CA MET A 348 -5.87 6.59 -28.26
C MET A 348 -4.94 7.01 -27.13
N GLY A 349 -4.98 8.30 -26.83
CA GLY A 349 -4.24 8.92 -25.73
C GLY A 349 -5.03 10.06 -25.09
N THR A 350 -6.37 9.99 -25.10
CA THR A 350 -7.24 11.07 -24.62
C THR A 350 -8.40 10.61 -23.75
N ALA A 351 -8.41 9.38 -23.25
CA ALA A 351 -9.50 8.91 -22.38
C ALA A 351 -9.39 9.41 -20.92
N TYR A 352 -8.24 9.92 -20.46
CA TYR A 352 -8.04 10.24 -19.05
C TYR A 352 -8.33 11.71 -18.64
N ILE A 353 -8.75 12.60 -19.55
CA ILE A 353 -8.98 14.04 -19.22
C ILE A 353 -10.47 14.45 -19.19
N LEU A 354 -11.43 13.52 -19.31
CA LEU A 354 -12.85 13.87 -19.33
C LEU A 354 -13.67 13.23 -18.21
N ARG A 355 -13.44 13.65 -16.96
CA ARG A 355 -14.54 13.84 -15.99
C ARG A 355 -14.16 14.70 -14.78
N ARG A 356 -14.01 16.01 -15.01
CA ARG A 356 -14.28 17.02 -13.97
C ARG A 356 -15.31 17.98 -14.54
N ASN A 357 -16.58 17.78 -14.16
CA ASN A 357 -17.60 18.80 -14.30
C ASN A 357 -18.62 18.67 -13.15
N ARG A 358 -18.48 19.62 -12.23
CA ARG A 358 -19.34 20.03 -11.10
C ARG A 358 -19.27 19.21 -9.84
#